data_AF-A0A3C0CHR9-F1
#
_entry.id   AF-A0A3C0CHR9-F1
#
_cell.length_a   1.000
_cell.length_b   1.000
_cell.length_c   1.000
_cell.angle_alpha   90.00
_cell.angle_beta   90.00
_cell.angle_gamma   90.00
#
_symmetry.space_group_name_H-M   'P 1'
#
loop_
_entity.id
_entity.type
_entity.pdbx_description
1 polymer ?
#
loop_
_entity_poly.entity_id
_entity_poly.type
_entity_poly.pdbx_seq_one_letter_code
_entity_poly.pdbx_strand_id
1 'polypeptide(L)'
;GHSVTVAASSFSHLRTKNPDLGGAKWEEEKIDGIRYFWIAGNAYRGNGMARIRNMLSFLRGLYRFRGQITAPGKPDAVIASSTYPLDIYPARRIARESGAVLVYEVHDLWPLSPIELGGMSPRHPYIRVMQKAENDCYRCSDYVVSLLPNAKEHMV
;
A
#
# COMPACT_ATOMS: atom_id res chain seq x y z
N GLY A 1 -9.37 15.71 17.64
CA GLY A 1 -9.17 14.38 17.02
C GLY A 1 -8.54 14.57 15.65
N HIS A 2 -8.05 13.48 15.03
CA HIS A 2 -7.43 13.53 13.70
C HIS A 2 -8.44 13.27 12.58
N SER A 3 -8.25 13.90 11.42
CA SER A 3 -9.01 13.60 10.20
C SER A 3 -8.27 12.50 9.44
N VAL A 4 -8.89 11.32 9.29
CA VAL A 4 -8.24 10.13 8.74
C VAL A 4 -8.91 9.72 7.44
N THR A 5 -8.10 9.51 6.40
CA THR A 5 -8.51 8.84 5.16
C THR A 5 -7.73 7.54 4.98
N VAL A 6 -8.45 6.43 4.80
CA VAL A 6 -7.88 5.12 4.45
C VAL A 6 -8.12 4.88 2.96
N ALA A 7 -7.07 4.97 2.15
CA ALA A 7 -7.14 4.58 0.75
C ALA A 7 -6.88 3.07 0.61
N ALA A 8 -7.84 2.31 0.08
CA ALA A 8 -7.75 0.86 0.01
C ALA A 8 -8.35 0.30 -1.29
N SER A 9 -7.87 -0.87 -1.73
CA SER A 9 -8.50 -1.56 -2.84
C SER A 9 -9.87 -2.10 -2.43
N SER A 10 -10.87 -1.96 -3.30
CA SER A 10 -12.20 -2.52 -3.08
C SER A 10 -12.24 -4.05 -3.13
N PHE A 11 -11.15 -4.69 -3.58
CA PHE A 11 -11.05 -6.15 -3.60
C PHE A 11 -9.82 -6.65 -2.82
N SER A 12 -10.08 -7.50 -1.84
CA SER A 12 -9.08 -8.37 -1.21
C SER A 12 -9.66 -9.77 -1.03
N HIS A 13 -8.86 -10.79 -1.33
CA HIS A 13 -9.23 -12.18 -1.09
C HIS A 13 -9.29 -12.54 0.40
N LEU A 14 -8.71 -11.71 1.27
CA LEU A 14 -8.74 -11.88 2.74
C LEU A 14 -9.96 -11.21 3.39
N ARG A 15 -10.69 -10.37 2.65
CA ARG A 15 -11.81 -9.60 3.20
C ARG A 15 -13.11 -10.40 3.06
N THR A 16 -13.80 -10.62 4.17
CA THR A 16 -15.09 -11.35 4.21
C THR A 16 -16.15 -10.69 3.35
N LYS A 17 -16.24 -9.35 3.38
CA LYS A 17 -17.16 -8.56 2.57
C LYS A 17 -16.39 -7.44 1.88
N ASN A 18 -16.26 -7.55 0.56
CA ASN A 18 -15.67 -6.49 -0.26
C ASN A 18 -16.70 -5.38 -0.54
N PRO A 19 -16.32 -4.09 -0.49
CA PRO A 19 -17.20 -3.00 -0.86
C PRO A 19 -17.59 -3.11 -2.35
N ASP A 20 -18.86 -2.87 -2.64
CA ASP A 20 -19.38 -2.80 -4.00
C ASP A 20 -19.35 -1.35 -4.48
N LEU A 21 -18.65 -1.11 -5.59
CA LEU A 21 -18.52 0.22 -6.19
C LEU A 21 -19.55 0.48 -7.29
N GLY A 22 -20.45 -0.46 -7.61
CA GLY A 22 -21.47 -0.26 -8.65
C GLY A 22 -20.89 0.05 -10.04
N GLY A 23 -19.64 -0.36 -10.31
CA GLY A 23 -18.92 -0.05 -11.56
C GLY A 23 -18.12 1.26 -11.53
N ALA A 24 -18.17 2.04 -10.46
CA ALA A 24 -17.33 3.21 -10.27
C ALA A 24 -15.84 2.82 -10.12
N LYS A 25 -14.95 3.74 -10.50
CA LYS A 25 -13.49 3.52 -10.38
C LYS A 25 -12.98 3.75 -8.96
N TRP A 26 -13.74 4.50 -8.18
CA TRP A 26 -13.54 4.73 -6.76
C TRP A 26 -14.87 5.13 -6.12
N GLU A 27 -15.01 4.91 -4.82
CA GLU A 27 -16.12 5.41 -3.99
C GLU A 27 -15.60 5.80 -2.62
N GLU A 28 -16.43 6.55 -1.88
CA GLU A 28 -16.17 6.90 -0.50
C GLU A 28 -17.18 6.27 0.43
N GLU A 29 -16.71 5.82 1.59
CA GLU A 29 -17.55 5.29 2.65
C GLU A 29 -17.07 5.86 3.99
N LYS A 30 -17.99 6.18 4.89
CA LYS A 30 -17.64 6.61 6.24
C LYS A 30 -17.93 5.48 7.21
N ILE A 31 -16.89 4.94 7.83
CA ILE A 31 -16.98 3.84 8.80
C ILE A 31 -16.38 4.33 10.11
N ASP A 32 -17.16 4.32 11.19
CA ASP A 32 -16.75 4.75 12.53
C ASP A 32 -16.07 6.13 12.58
N GLY A 33 -16.55 7.05 11.75
CA GLY A 33 -15.99 8.42 11.66
C GLY A 33 -14.79 8.55 10.71
N ILE A 34 -14.22 7.45 10.20
CA ILE A 34 -13.08 7.40 9.29
C ILE A 34 -13.57 7.41 7.84
N ARG A 35 -12.92 8.20 6.99
CA ARG A 35 -13.18 8.19 5.56
C ARG A 35 -12.41 7.06 4.89
N TYR A 36 -13.12 6.11 4.29
CA TYR A 36 -12.54 5.11 3.42
C TYR A 36 -12.66 5.57 1.98
N PHE A 37 -11.53 5.62 1.27
CA PHE A 37 -11.46 5.89 -0.15
C PHE A 37 -11.16 4.59 -0.89
N TRP A 38 -12.20 3.97 -1.41
CA TRP A 38 -12.11 2.68 -2.09
C TRP A 38 -11.69 2.88 -3.53
N ILE A 39 -10.67 2.15 -3.98
CA ILE A 39 -10.20 2.13 -5.38
C ILE A 39 -10.57 0.78 -5.99
N ALA A 40 -11.19 0.80 -7.18
CA ALA A 40 -11.59 -0.42 -7.88
C ALA A 40 -10.45 -1.43 -8.01
N GLY A 41 -10.60 -2.56 -7.31
CA GLY A 41 -9.74 -3.73 -7.39
C GLY A 41 -10.27 -4.74 -8.40
N ASN A 42 -9.37 -5.45 -9.08
CA ASN A 42 -9.76 -6.58 -9.90
C ASN A 42 -9.97 -7.80 -9.01
N ALA A 43 -11.08 -8.51 -9.18
CA ALA A 43 -11.30 -9.77 -8.47
C ALA A 43 -10.24 -10.82 -8.87
N TYR A 44 -9.69 -11.53 -7.89
CA TYR A 44 -8.75 -12.63 -8.12
C TYR A 44 -8.89 -13.72 -7.05
N ARG A 45 -8.47 -14.94 -7.39
CA ARG A 45 -8.28 -16.05 -6.46
C ARG A 45 -6.86 -16.60 -6.60
N GLY A 46 -6.26 -16.98 -5.48
CA GLY A 46 -4.89 -17.51 -5.41
C GLY A 46 -3.78 -16.45 -5.49
N ASN A 47 -2.53 -16.91 -5.46
CA ASN A 47 -1.33 -16.07 -5.34
C ASN A 47 -0.61 -15.76 -6.67
N GLY A 48 -1.26 -15.97 -7.80
CA GLY A 48 -0.64 -15.84 -9.12
C GLY A 48 -0.64 -14.43 -9.73
N MET A 49 -0.48 -14.36 -11.05
CA MET A 49 -0.40 -13.10 -11.81
C MET A 49 -1.61 -12.15 -11.64
N ALA A 50 -2.77 -12.68 -11.29
CA ALA A 50 -3.95 -11.87 -10.99
C ALA A 50 -3.77 -10.98 -9.75
N ARG A 51 -3.05 -11.46 -8.72
CA ARG A 51 -2.69 -10.68 -7.53
C ARG A 51 -1.79 -9.50 -7.90
N ILE A 52 -0.80 -9.74 -8.77
CA ILE A 52 0.09 -8.67 -9.28
C ILE A 52 -0.71 -7.64 -10.08
N ARG A 53 -1.66 -8.07 -10.93
CA ARG A 53 -2.54 -7.15 -11.66
C ARG A 53 -3.40 -6.30 -10.72
N ASN A 54 -3.92 -6.88 -9.63
CA ASN A 54 -4.67 -6.12 -8.63
C ASN A 54 -3.78 -5.08 -7.92
N MET A 55 -2.58 -5.49 -7.48
CA MET A 55 -1.59 -4.60 -6.88
C MET A 55 -1.27 -3.42 -7.82
N LEU A 56 -0.94 -3.69 -9.09
CA LEU A 56 -0.65 -2.63 -10.06
C LEU A 56 -1.86 -1.73 -10.32
N SER A 57 -3.08 -2.27 -10.34
CA SER A 57 -4.31 -1.49 -10.46
C SER A 57 -4.47 -0.51 -9.30
N PHE A 58 -4.26 -1.00 -8.07
CA PHE A 58 -4.33 -0.18 -6.88
C PHE A 58 -3.27 0.93 -6.87
N LEU A 59 -2.01 0.61 -7.18
CA LEU A 59 -0.92 1.59 -7.27
C LEU A 59 -1.23 2.69 -8.29
N ARG A 60 -1.74 2.31 -9.48
CA ARG A 60 -2.17 3.27 -10.50
C ARG A 60 -3.34 4.13 -10.01
N GLY A 61 -4.27 3.53 -9.27
CA GLY A 61 -5.39 4.22 -8.65
C GLY A 61 -4.93 5.28 -7.64
N LEU A 62 -3.96 4.95 -6.77
CA LEU A 62 -3.40 5.91 -5.81
C LEU A 62 -2.80 7.13 -6.53
N TYR A 63 -2.04 6.92 -7.60
CA TYR A 63 -1.53 8.04 -8.41
C TYR A 63 -2.63 8.84 -9.09
N ARG A 64 -3.60 8.14 -9.70
CA ARG A 64 -4.67 8.75 -10.48
C ARG A 64 -5.62 9.58 -9.62
N PHE A 65 -5.95 9.08 -8.44
CA PHE A 65 -6.98 9.64 -7.56
C PHE A 65 -6.40 10.37 -6.34
N ARG A 66 -5.08 10.67 -6.33
CA ARG A 66 -4.44 11.38 -5.21
C ARG A 66 -5.13 12.68 -4.81
N GLY A 67 -5.61 13.47 -5.79
CA GLY A 67 -6.32 14.72 -5.51
C GLY A 67 -7.65 14.48 -4.79
N GLN A 68 -8.36 13.41 -5.14
CA GLN A 68 -9.59 12.98 -4.45
C GLN A 68 -9.27 12.40 -3.08
N ILE A 69 -8.18 11.63 -2.94
CA ILE A 69 -7.72 11.10 -1.66
C ILE A 69 -7.45 12.25 -0.68
N THR A 70 -6.77 13.31 -1.13
CA THR A 70 -6.45 14.50 -0.32
C THR A 70 -7.48 15.62 -0.38
N ALA A 71 -8.65 15.41 -1.00
CA ALA A 71 -9.68 16.44 -1.14
C ALA A 71 -10.21 17.00 0.19
N PRO A 72 -10.34 16.20 1.28
CA PRO A 72 -10.74 16.73 2.57
C PRO A 72 -9.75 17.72 3.20
N GLY A 73 -8.50 17.74 2.71
CA GLY A 73 -7.42 18.56 3.23
C GLY A 73 -6.06 17.94 2.92
N LYS A 74 -5.02 18.79 2.91
CA LYS A 74 -3.64 18.30 2.81
C LYS A 74 -3.32 17.45 4.05
N PRO A 75 -2.87 16.19 3.89
CA PRO A 75 -2.46 15.39 5.03
C PRO A 75 -1.19 15.96 5.67
N ASP A 76 -1.10 15.90 6.99
CA ASP A 76 0.13 16.16 7.76
C ASP A 76 1.07 14.94 7.77
N ALA A 77 0.50 13.75 7.60
CA ALA A 77 1.22 12.49 7.51
C ALA A 77 0.60 11.54 6.46
N VAL A 78 1.44 10.80 5.76
CA VAL A 78 1.04 9.73 4.82
C VAL A 78 1.73 8.45 5.24
N ILE A 79 0.94 7.40 5.47
CA ILE A 79 1.43 6.10 5.94
C ILE A 79 1.29 5.08 4.80
N ALA A 80 2.41 4.54 4.32
CA ALA A 80 2.44 3.40 3.41
C ALA A 80 2.35 2.11 4.25
N SER A 81 1.28 1.35 4.06
CA SER A 81 0.82 0.30 5.00
C SER A 81 0.41 -0.98 4.25
N SER A 82 0.82 -1.15 2.98
CA SER A 82 0.60 -2.40 2.24
C SER A 82 1.57 -3.49 2.67
N THR A 83 1.17 -4.75 2.48
CA THR A 83 2.05 -5.92 2.68
C THR A 83 3.18 -6.03 1.65
N TYR A 84 3.08 -5.31 0.54
CA TYR A 84 4.13 -5.20 -0.48
C TYR A 84 4.67 -3.76 -0.51
N PRO A 85 5.97 -3.55 -0.75
CA PRO A 85 6.61 -2.24 -0.58
C PRO A 85 6.32 -1.23 -1.70
N LEU A 86 5.64 -1.61 -2.79
CA LEU A 86 5.47 -0.73 -3.96
C LEU A 86 4.57 0.50 -3.71
N ASP A 87 3.72 0.48 -2.68
CA ASP A 87 2.86 1.63 -2.36
C ASP A 87 3.65 2.82 -1.80
N ILE A 88 4.93 2.63 -1.45
CA ILE A 88 5.83 3.72 -1.07
C ILE A 88 5.93 4.81 -2.14
N TYR A 89 5.90 4.46 -3.43
CA TYR A 89 6.08 5.44 -4.48
C TYR A 89 4.89 6.41 -4.60
N PRO A 90 3.63 5.95 -4.69
CA PRO A 90 2.49 6.86 -4.64
C PRO A 90 2.36 7.56 -3.27
N ALA A 91 2.63 6.87 -2.15
CA ALA A 91 2.60 7.50 -0.82
C ALA A 91 3.60 8.66 -0.72
N ARG A 92 4.85 8.46 -1.16
CA ARG A 92 5.87 9.49 -1.22
C ARG A 92 5.47 10.66 -2.12
N ARG A 93 4.79 10.39 -3.24
CA ARG A 93 4.29 11.45 -4.12
C ARG A 93 3.25 12.31 -3.41
N ILE A 94 2.27 11.68 -2.74
CA ILE A 94 1.23 12.36 -1.97
C ILE A 94 1.86 13.17 -0.83
N ALA A 95 2.79 12.58 -0.08
CA ALA A 95 3.47 13.24 1.02
C ALA A 95 4.20 14.51 0.55
N ARG A 96 4.97 14.42 -0.54
CA ARG A 96 5.68 15.57 -1.13
C ARG A 96 4.75 16.66 -1.64
N GLU A 97 3.65 16.31 -2.31
CA GLU A 97 2.67 17.28 -2.80
C GLU A 97 1.93 17.99 -1.65
N SER A 98 1.84 17.33 -0.49
CA SER A 98 1.14 17.84 0.69
C SER A 98 2.06 18.55 1.69
N GLY A 99 3.38 18.35 1.60
CA GLY A 99 4.33 18.75 2.64
C GLY A 99 4.26 17.86 3.90
N ALA A 100 3.75 16.63 3.74
CA ALA A 100 3.50 15.70 4.84
C ALA A 100 4.74 14.89 5.22
N VAL A 101 4.75 14.40 6.44
CA VAL A 101 5.66 13.33 6.89
C VAL A 101 5.29 12.02 6.17
N LEU A 102 6.28 11.30 5.66
CA LEU A 102 6.12 9.98 5.09
C LEU A 102 6.53 8.90 6.11
N VAL A 103 5.60 8.01 6.43
CA VAL A 103 5.83 6.86 7.30
C VAL A 103 5.67 5.57 6.51
N TYR A 104 6.57 4.61 6.72
CA TYR A 104 6.42 3.25 6.22
C TYR A 104 6.12 2.28 7.37
N GLU A 105 5.04 1.51 7.24
CA GLU A 105 4.60 0.52 8.22
C GLU A 105 4.86 -0.90 7.69
N VAL A 106 5.80 -1.60 8.32
CA VAL A 106 6.23 -2.94 7.96
C VAL A 106 5.29 -3.97 8.58
N HIS A 107 4.52 -4.62 7.70
CA HIS A 107 3.64 -5.76 8.03
C HIS A 107 4.31 -7.11 7.78
N ASP A 108 5.17 -7.17 6.77
CA ASP A 108 5.85 -8.36 6.28
C ASP A 108 7.17 -7.94 5.66
N LEU A 109 8.17 -8.82 5.70
CA LEU A 109 9.47 -8.59 5.07
C LEU A 109 9.37 -9.05 3.61
N TRP A 110 8.85 -8.20 2.74
CA TRP A 110 8.70 -8.50 1.32
C TRP A 110 9.80 -7.80 0.52
N PRO A 111 10.74 -8.53 -0.11
CA PRO A 111 10.53 -9.85 -0.72
C PRO A 111 11.10 -11.07 0.00
N LEU A 112 11.62 -10.94 1.22
CA LEU A 112 12.16 -12.07 1.97
C LEU A 112 11.13 -13.22 2.11
N SER A 113 9.90 -12.93 2.49
CA SER A 113 8.83 -13.95 2.66
C SER A 113 8.58 -14.77 1.38
N PRO A 114 8.37 -14.18 0.19
CA PRO A 114 8.30 -14.94 -1.07
C PRO A 114 9.54 -15.80 -1.41
N ILE A 115 10.73 -15.39 -0.98
CA ILE A 115 11.97 -16.14 -1.21
C ILE A 115 12.00 -17.35 -0.27
N GLU A 116 11.92 -17.11 1.04
CA GLU A 116 12.12 -18.12 2.08
C GLU A 116 10.93 -19.09 2.18
N LEU A 117 9.71 -18.58 2.10
CA LEU A 117 8.49 -19.39 2.25
C LEU A 117 7.93 -19.86 0.90
N GLY A 118 8.09 -19.03 -0.15
CA GLY A 118 7.55 -19.30 -1.48
C GLY A 118 8.53 -19.98 -2.44
N GLY A 119 9.81 -20.11 -2.06
CA GLY A 119 10.85 -20.71 -2.90
C GLY A 119 11.19 -19.90 -4.16
N MET A 120 10.84 -18.60 -4.20
CA MET A 120 11.14 -17.76 -5.36
C MET A 120 12.64 -17.46 -5.44
N SER A 121 13.21 -17.55 -6.64
CA SER A 121 14.61 -17.18 -6.85
C SER A 121 14.87 -15.71 -6.49
N PRO A 122 15.92 -15.39 -5.71
CA PRO A 122 16.35 -14.02 -5.46
C PRO A 122 16.68 -13.23 -6.73
N ARG A 123 16.99 -13.94 -7.83
CA ARG A 123 17.31 -13.34 -9.14
C ARG A 123 16.07 -13.03 -9.97
N HIS A 124 14.88 -13.46 -9.53
CA HIS A 124 13.65 -13.25 -10.27
C HIS A 124 13.34 -11.74 -10.39
N PRO A 125 12.97 -11.21 -11.58
CA PRO A 125 12.76 -9.78 -11.77
C PRO A 125 11.78 -9.15 -10.78
N TYR A 126 10.68 -9.86 -10.49
CA TYR A 126 9.72 -9.45 -9.46
C TYR A 126 10.38 -9.22 -8.09
N ILE A 127 11.20 -10.17 -7.62
CA ILE A 127 11.89 -10.09 -6.34
C ILE A 127 12.83 -8.89 -6.32
N ARG A 128 13.60 -8.66 -7.39
CA ARG A 128 14.49 -7.50 -7.50
C ARG A 128 13.74 -6.16 -7.45
N VAL A 129 12.57 -6.09 -8.09
CA VAL A 129 11.71 -4.89 -8.05
C VAL A 129 11.17 -4.65 -6.65
N MET A 130 10.70 -5.69 -5.96
CA MET A 130 10.25 -5.60 -4.57
C MET A 130 11.40 -5.19 -3.65
N GLN A 131 12.57 -5.81 -3.76
CA GLN A 131 13.74 -5.48 -2.96
C GLN A 131 14.13 -4.01 -3.13
N LYS A 132 14.12 -3.53 -4.38
CA LYS A 132 14.37 -2.11 -4.64
C LYS A 132 13.34 -1.22 -3.94
N ALA A 133 12.07 -1.60 -3.97
CA ALA A 133 11.02 -0.83 -3.33
C ALA A 133 11.14 -0.85 -1.81
N GLU A 134 11.47 -1.99 -1.20
CA GLU A 134 11.76 -2.12 0.24
C GLU A 134 12.94 -1.22 0.65
N ASN A 135 14.05 -1.27 -0.09
CA ASN A 135 15.18 -0.37 0.13
C ASN A 135 14.78 1.11 0.01
N ASP A 136 13.88 1.43 -0.93
CA ASP A 136 13.36 2.78 -1.09
C ASP A 136 12.40 3.17 0.05
N CYS A 137 11.67 2.24 0.65
CA CYS A 137 10.89 2.47 1.86
C CYS A 137 11.78 2.94 3.01
N TYR A 138 12.87 2.24 3.28
CA TYR A 138 13.79 2.62 4.36
C TYR A 138 14.54 3.91 4.06
N ARG A 139 14.92 4.13 2.80
CA ARG A 139 15.68 5.31 2.39
C ARG A 139 14.86 6.59 2.29
N CYS A 140 13.57 6.49 1.93
CA CYS A 140 12.76 7.66 1.56
C CYS A 140 11.74 8.06 2.61
N SER A 141 11.46 7.22 3.61
CA SER A 141 10.51 7.53 4.68
C SER A 141 11.22 8.32 5.78
N ASP A 142 10.49 9.26 6.38
CA ASP A 142 10.96 9.99 7.56
C ASP A 142 10.97 9.08 8.79
N TYR A 143 10.00 8.15 8.86
CA TYR A 143 9.91 7.14 9.92
C TYR A 143 9.55 5.77 9.35
N VAL A 144 10.07 4.73 9.99
CA VAL A 144 9.71 3.33 9.73
C VAL A 144 9.18 2.72 11.03
N VAL A 145 8.00 2.13 10.95
CA VAL A 145 7.34 1.45 12.07
C VAL A 145 7.21 -0.02 11.70
N SER A 146 7.50 -0.93 12.63
CA SER A 146 7.38 -2.37 12.38
C SER A 146 6.43 -3.00 13.39
N LEU A 147 5.54 -3.85 12.88
CA LEU A 147 4.72 -4.74 13.70
C LEU A 147 5.47 -6.04 14.07
N LEU A 148 6.61 -6.30 13.42
CA LEU A 148 7.41 -7.50 13.61
C LEU A 148 8.48 -7.28 14.69
N PRO A 149 8.56 -8.11 15.74
CA PRO A 149 9.64 -8.01 16.70
C PRO A 149 10.98 -8.32 16.02
N ASN A 150 12.05 -7.66 16.46
CA ASN A 150 13.43 -7.85 15.98
C ASN A 150 13.66 -7.57 14.48
N ALA A 151 12.72 -6.96 13.77
CA ALA A 151 12.89 -6.68 12.35
C ALA A 151 13.93 -5.57 12.06
N LYS A 152 14.36 -4.81 13.08
CA LYS A 152 15.34 -3.71 12.93
C LYS A 152 16.65 -4.15 12.26
N GLU A 153 17.19 -5.31 12.62
CA GLU A 153 18.45 -5.81 12.05
C GLU A 153 18.36 -6.08 10.54
N HIS A 154 17.16 -6.37 10.04
CA HIS A 154 16.90 -6.54 8.61
C HIS A 154 16.78 -5.21 7.86
N MET A 155 16.42 -4.12 8.56
CA MET A 155 16.12 -2.82 7.95
C MET A 155 17.32 -1.87 7.87
N VAL A 156 18.42 -2.20 8.57
CA VAL A 156 19.61 -1.33 8.71
C VAL A 156 20.64 -1.63 7.62
#